data_AF-A0A661A0D0-F1
#
_entry.id   AF-A0A661A0D0-F1
#
_cell.length_a   1.000
_cell.length_b   1.000
_cell.length_c   1.000
_cell.angle_alpha   90.00
_cell.angle_beta   90.00
_cell.angle_gamma   90.00
#
_symmetry.space_group_name_H-M   'P 1'
#
loop_
_entity.id
_entity.type
_entity.pdbx_description
1 polymer ?
#
loop_
_entity_poly.entity_id
_entity_poly.type
_entity_poly.pdbx_seq_one_letter_code
_entity_poly.pdbx_strand_id
1 'polypeptide(L)'
;MNLDRSPSSLETKAERLASRAALGLGIGTTVVALIFAVGLRGPGVPFWFTLPAAFGLGWASHRWQTASVRRRRRILAQPFPPEWESVLRQEVVFYRALDATGQARFRRELQVFLGEKRITGIKTSIDTTTRVLVGASAIIPIFGYPEWEWDQISEVLVYPGRFGENFNFDAGG
;
A
#
# COMPACT_ATOMS: atom_id res chain seq x y z
N MET A 1 -28.75 -3.27 -19.32
CA MET A 1 -28.00 -4.42 -18.78
C MET A 1 -27.83 -4.16 -17.29
N ASN A 2 -28.66 -4.81 -16.48
CA ASN A 2 -28.89 -4.47 -15.08
C ASN A 2 -27.83 -5.17 -14.21
N LEU A 3 -26.93 -4.41 -13.59
CA LEU A 3 -25.95 -4.96 -12.64
C LEU A 3 -26.56 -4.91 -11.25
N ASP A 4 -26.99 -6.08 -10.81
CA ASP A 4 -27.40 -6.43 -9.45
C ASP A 4 -26.44 -5.82 -8.43
N ARG A 5 -26.89 -4.77 -7.74
CA ARG A 5 -26.21 -4.21 -6.56
C ARG A 5 -26.56 -5.08 -5.36
N SER A 6 -25.89 -6.22 -5.23
CA SER A 6 -25.92 -6.99 -3.98
C SER A 6 -24.87 -6.46 -3.00
N PRO A 7 -25.25 -5.86 -1.85
CA PRO A 7 -24.32 -5.37 -0.83
C PRO A 7 -23.55 -6.48 -0.09
N SER A 8 -23.80 -7.76 -0.42
CA SER A 8 -23.25 -8.95 0.26
C SER A 8 -21.78 -9.28 -0.06
N SER A 9 -21.22 -8.70 -1.13
CA SER A 9 -19.83 -8.99 -1.55
C SER A 9 -18.76 -8.21 -0.77
N LEU A 10 -19.14 -7.08 -0.16
CA LEU A 10 -18.23 -6.23 0.62
C LEU A 10 -18.03 -6.75 2.05
N GLU A 11 -19.09 -7.25 2.68
CA GLU A 11 -19.01 -7.86 4.02
C GLU A 11 -18.21 -9.17 3.97
N THR A 12 -18.42 -9.99 2.95
CA THR A 12 -17.73 -11.28 2.80
C THR A 12 -16.23 -11.16 2.58
N LYS A 13 -15.71 -10.04 2.07
CA LYS A 13 -14.26 -9.83 1.89
C LYS A 13 -13.58 -9.23 3.11
N ALA A 14 -14.21 -8.25 3.78
CA ALA A 14 -13.72 -7.72 5.04
C ALA A 14 -13.61 -8.84 6.10
N GLU A 15 -14.60 -9.73 6.14
CA GLU A 15 -14.58 -10.93 6.97
C GLU A 15 -13.54 -11.95 6.52
N ARG A 16 -13.33 -12.19 5.22
CA ARG A 16 -12.29 -13.12 4.73
C ARG A 16 -10.86 -12.59 4.90
N LEU A 17 -10.64 -11.28 4.80
CA LEU A 17 -9.34 -10.66 5.06
C LEU A 17 -9.04 -10.63 6.56
N ALA A 18 -10.03 -10.27 7.40
CA ALA A 18 -9.91 -10.37 8.85
C ALA A 18 -9.74 -11.83 9.31
N SER A 19 -10.45 -12.78 8.70
CA SER A 19 -10.39 -14.20 9.05
C SER A 19 -9.09 -14.85 8.58
N ARG A 20 -8.59 -14.57 7.36
CA ARG A 20 -7.29 -15.09 6.89
C ARG A 20 -6.10 -14.44 7.60
N ALA A 21 -6.19 -13.16 7.95
CA ALA A 21 -5.19 -12.48 8.75
C ALA A 21 -5.21 -12.99 10.20
N ALA A 22 -6.37 -13.05 10.86
CA ALA A 22 -6.47 -13.53 12.24
C ALA A 22 -6.13 -15.03 12.39
N LEU A 23 -6.56 -15.88 11.45
CA LEU A 23 -6.23 -17.31 11.46
C LEU A 23 -4.76 -17.57 11.07
N GLY A 24 -4.20 -16.86 10.10
CA GLY A 24 -2.78 -17.02 9.73
C GLY A 24 -1.80 -16.50 10.80
N LEU A 25 -2.18 -15.43 11.50
CA LEU A 25 -1.29 -14.72 12.44
C LEU A 25 -1.34 -15.22 13.87
N GLY A 26 -2.50 -15.68 14.35
CA GLY A 26 -2.60 -16.33 15.66
C GLY A 26 -1.95 -17.72 15.67
N ILE A 27 -2.17 -18.50 14.61
CA ILE A 27 -1.68 -19.88 14.51
C ILE A 27 -0.17 -19.92 14.24
N GLY A 28 0.35 -19.07 13.36
CA GLY A 28 1.79 -19.03 13.07
C GLY A 28 2.64 -18.62 14.28
N THR A 29 2.20 -17.64 15.05
CA THR A 29 2.93 -17.17 16.24
C THR A 29 2.82 -18.15 17.42
N THR A 30 1.67 -18.79 17.63
CA THR A 30 1.51 -19.81 18.68
C THR A 30 2.22 -21.11 18.35
N VAL A 31 2.19 -21.58 17.10
CA VAL A 31 2.86 -22.82 16.67
C VAL A 31 4.38 -22.66 16.70
N VAL A 32 4.93 -21.51 16.29
CA VAL A 32 6.38 -21.22 16.44
C VAL A 32 6.78 -21.16 17.91
N ALA A 33 5.97 -20.55 18.80
CA ALA A 33 6.22 -20.55 20.24
C ALA A 33 6.16 -21.96 20.85
N LEU A 34 5.25 -22.83 20.37
CA LEU A 34 5.11 -24.22 20.82
C LEU A 34 6.27 -25.10 20.33
N ILE A 35 6.70 -24.96 19.07
CA ILE A 35 7.85 -25.69 18.52
C ILE A 35 9.16 -25.23 19.19
N PHE A 36 9.29 -23.94 19.54
CA PHE A 36 10.46 -23.43 20.27
C PHE A 36 10.46 -23.90 21.74
N ALA A 37 9.28 -23.98 22.38
CA ALA A 37 9.12 -24.50 23.74
C ALA A 37 9.36 -26.03 23.84
N VAL A 38 9.09 -26.79 22.78
CA VAL A 38 9.28 -28.24 22.72
C VAL A 38 10.65 -28.64 22.15
N GLY A 39 11.20 -27.86 21.20
CA GLY A 39 12.39 -28.21 20.41
C GLY A 39 13.74 -27.87 21.07
N LEU A 40 13.79 -26.87 21.96
CA LEU A 40 15.00 -26.53 22.74
C LEU A 40 15.01 -27.25 24.09
N ARG A 41 14.84 -28.57 24.09
CA ARG A 41 15.16 -29.41 25.25
C ARG A 41 16.59 -29.94 25.14
N GLY A 42 17.55 -29.05 24.90
CA GLY A 42 18.98 -29.31 25.09
C GLY A 42 19.38 -28.99 26.54
N PRO A 43 20.34 -29.73 27.14
CA PRO A 43 20.76 -29.48 28.52
C PRO A 43 21.48 -28.13 28.61
N GLY A 44 20.90 -27.16 29.33
CA GLY A 44 21.59 -25.94 29.72
C GLY A 44 20.97 -24.60 29.33
N VAL A 45 19.79 -24.55 28.70
CA VAL A 45 19.11 -23.26 28.42
C VAL A 45 18.05 -22.97 29.50
N PRO A 46 18.23 -21.96 30.36
CA PRO A 46 17.27 -21.65 31.42
C PRO A 46 15.97 -21.08 30.83
N PHE A 47 14.82 -21.58 31.31
CA PHE A 47 13.48 -21.24 30.80
C PHE A 47 13.11 -19.75 30.88
N TRP A 48 13.77 -19.00 31.77
CA TRP A 48 13.55 -17.57 31.97
C TRP A 48 13.96 -16.71 30.77
N PHE A 49 14.81 -17.22 29.86
CA PHE A 49 15.24 -16.48 28.66
C PHE A 49 14.37 -16.75 27.43
N THR A 50 13.74 -17.92 27.33
CA THR A 50 12.98 -18.31 26.13
C THR A 50 11.60 -17.65 26.07
N LEU A 51 10.92 -17.50 27.21
CA LEU A 51 9.59 -16.87 27.28
C LEU A 51 9.61 -15.36 26.91
N PRO A 52 10.53 -14.52 27.43
CA PRO A 52 10.62 -13.12 27.01
C PRO A 52 11.06 -12.97 25.56
N ALA A 53 11.91 -13.87 25.05
CA ALA A 53 12.32 -13.87 23.64
C ALA A 53 11.14 -14.18 22.71
N ALA A 54 10.33 -15.19 23.04
CA ALA A 54 9.12 -15.53 22.29
C ALA A 54 8.07 -14.41 22.35
N PHE A 55 7.87 -13.81 23.53
CA PHE A 55 6.98 -12.66 23.70
C PHE A 55 7.48 -11.42 22.93
N GLY A 56 8.78 -11.15 22.97
CA GLY A 56 9.42 -10.06 22.24
C GLY A 56 9.30 -10.20 20.73
N LEU A 57 9.52 -11.41 20.19
CA LEU A 57 9.35 -11.71 18.76
C LEU A 57 7.89 -11.61 18.32
N GLY A 58 6.94 -12.12 19.11
CA GLY A 58 5.51 -11.98 18.85
C GLY A 58 5.04 -10.52 18.87
N TRP A 59 5.48 -9.75 19.88
CA TRP A 59 5.16 -8.33 20.01
C TRP A 59 5.81 -7.49 18.90
N ALA A 60 7.06 -7.79 18.53
CA ALA A 60 7.75 -7.15 17.41
C ALA A 60 7.06 -7.44 16.07
N SER A 61 6.64 -8.70 15.84
CA SER A 61 5.88 -9.09 14.66
C SER A 61 4.52 -8.39 14.60
N HIS A 62 3.76 -8.36 15.70
CA HIS A 62 2.50 -7.63 15.78
C HIS A 62 2.67 -6.10 15.62
N ARG A 63 3.74 -5.53 16.20
CA ARG A 63 4.12 -4.12 16.04
C ARG A 63 4.49 -3.79 14.58
N TRP A 64 5.22 -4.69 13.92
CA TRP A 64 5.61 -4.53 12.52
C TRP A 64 4.39 -4.62 11.61
N GLN A 65 3.52 -5.62 11.82
CA GLN A 65 2.31 -5.76 11.02
C GLN A 65 1.34 -4.60 11.22
N THR A 66 1.22 -4.06 12.44
CA THR A 66 0.42 -2.86 12.68
C THR A 66 1.09 -1.57 12.19
N ALA A 67 2.37 -1.59 11.81
CA ALA A 67 3.09 -0.40 11.35
C ALA A 67 2.51 0.15 10.03
N SER A 68 2.16 -0.73 9.08
CA SER A 68 1.56 -0.33 7.80
C SER A 68 0.20 0.35 7.98
N VAL A 69 -0.64 -0.21 8.87
CA VAL A 69 -1.94 0.38 9.20
C VAL A 69 -1.79 1.75 9.86
N ARG A 70 -0.84 1.89 10.79
CA ARG A 70 -0.54 3.18 11.44
C ARG A 70 -0.02 4.21 10.44
N ARG A 71 0.87 3.80 9.53
CA ARG A 71 1.42 4.67 8.47
C ARG A 71 0.30 5.20 7.56
N ARG A 72 -0.57 4.32 7.07
CA ARG A 72 -1.69 4.72 6.21
C ARG A 72 -2.67 5.66 6.91
N ARG A 73 -2.99 5.39 8.19
CA ARG A 73 -3.79 6.32 9.01
C ARG A 73 -3.14 7.69 9.15
N ARG A 74 -1.81 7.75 9.38
CA ARG A 74 -1.08 9.01 9.48
C ARG A 74 -1.08 9.78 8.16
N ILE A 75 -0.96 9.10 7.03
CA ILE A 75 -1.03 9.70 5.70
C ILE A 75 -2.41 10.33 5.49
N LEU A 76 -3.49 9.58 5.75
CA LEU A 76 -4.87 10.04 5.56
C LEU A 76 -5.35 11.08 6.58
N ALA A 77 -4.69 11.19 7.73
CA ALA A 77 -4.97 12.22 8.72
C ALA A 77 -4.47 13.61 8.29
N GLN A 78 -3.54 13.69 7.33
CA GLN A 78 -3.09 14.97 6.79
C GLN A 78 -4.13 15.54 5.83
N PRO A 79 -4.32 16.87 5.80
CA PRO A 79 -5.18 17.49 4.81
C PRO A 79 -4.63 17.26 3.39
N PHE A 80 -5.54 17.14 2.42
CA PHE A 80 -5.15 16.99 1.03
C PHE A 80 -4.50 18.29 0.51
N PRO A 81 -3.25 18.26 0.00
CA PRO A 81 -2.56 19.47 -0.42
C PRO A 81 -3.28 20.23 -1.56
N PRO A 82 -3.40 21.56 -1.50
CA PRO A 82 -4.11 22.35 -2.51
C PRO A 82 -3.41 22.34 -3.88
N GLU A 83 -2.08 22.23 -3.90
CA GLU A 83 -1.31 22.10 -5.15
C GLU A 83 -1.68 20.83 -5.91
N TRP A 84 -1.91 19.72 -5.18
CA TRP A 84 -2.33 18.47 -5.79
C TRP A 84 -3.74 18.59 -6.38
N GLU A 85 -4.64 19.27 -5.67
CA GLU A 85 -5.99 19.57 -6.17
C GLU A 85 -5.95 20.39 -7.46
N SER A 86 -5.08 21.41 -7.52
CA SER A 86 -4.88 22.23 -8.71
C SER A 86 -4.47 21.39 -9.91
N VAL A 87 -3.44 20.55 -9.75
CA VAL A 87 -2.93 19.68 -10.82
C VAL A 87 -4.02 18.70 -11.28
N LEU A 88 -4.75 18.08 -10.35
CA LEU A 88 -5.84 17.16 -10.71
C LEU A 88 -6.95 17.86 -11.50
N ARG A 89 -7.32 19.08 -11.12
CA ARG A 89 -8.35 19.85 -11.84
C ARG A 89 -7.88 20.33 -13.21
N GLN A 90 -6.60 20.69 -13.35
CA GLN A 90 -6.05 21.23 -14.60
C GLN A 90 -5.73 20.14 -15.62
N GLU A 91 -5.09 19.06 -15.18
CA GLU A 91 -4.44 18.10 -16.09
C GLU A 91 -5.21 16.77 -16.21
N VAL A 92 -5.99 16.38 -15.20
CA VAL A 92 -6.59 15.04 -15.13
C VAL A 92 -8.06 15.07 -15.53
N VAL A 93 -8.33 14.87 -16.83
CA VAL A 93 -9.70 14.81 -17.39
C VAL A 93 -10.59 13.82 -16.62
N PHE A 94 -10.04 12.65 -16.29
CA PHE A 94 -10.77 11.63 -15.54
C PHE A 94 -11.28 12.14 -14.20
N TYR A 95 -10.43 12.84 -13.43
CA TYR A 95 -10.79 13.38 -12.12
C TYR A 95 -11.92 14.40 -12.22
N ARG A 96 -11.87 15.29 -13.23
CA ARG A 96 -12.93 16.27 -13.48
C ARG A 96 -14.28 15.63 -13.81
N ALA A 97 -14.28 14.46 -14.43
CA ALA A 97 -15.50 13.74 -14.79
C ALA A 97 -16.14 13.00 -13.60
N LEU A 98 -15.45 12.89 -12.45
CA LEU A 98 -15.97 12.24 -11.26
C LEU A 98 -16.96 13.14 -10.52
N ASP A 99 -17.95 12.51 -9.89
CA ASP A 99 -18.83 13.14 -8.91
C ASP A 99 -18.08 13.46 -7.60
N ALA A 100 -18.72 14.17 -6.67
CA ALA A 100 -18.08 14.56 -5.41
C ALA A 100 -17.56 13.35 -4.60
N THR A 101 -18.28 12.23 -4.63
CA THR A 101 -17.87 10.99 -3.95
C THR A 101 -16.65 10.37 -4.62
N GLY A 102 -16.67 10.28 -5.96
CA GLY A 102 -15.54 9.82 -6.75
C GLY A 102 -14.30 10.69 -6.55
N GLN A 103 -14.44 12.02 -6.57
CA GLN A 103 -13.33 12.95 -6.30
C GLN A 103 -12.77 12.75 -4.89
N ALA A 104 -13.60 12.58 -3.88
CA ALA A 104 -13.14 12.28 -2.52
C ALA A 104 -12.37 10.96 -2.44
N ARG A 105 -12.86 9.91 -3.12
CA ARG A 105 -12.17 8.61 -3.18
C ARG A 105 -10.83 8.73 -3.92
N PHE A 106 -10.81 9.40 -5.05
CA PHE A 106 -9.60 9.59 -5.86
C PHE A 106 -8.51 10.33 -5.08
N ARG A 107 -8.88 11.41 -4.38
CA ARG A 107 -7.94 12.15 -3.50
C ARG A 107 -7.36 11.25 -2.42
N ARG A 108 -8.20 10.42 -1.78
CA ARG A 108 -7.77 9.46 -0.77
C ARG A 108 -6.78 8.44 -1.32
N GLU A 109 -7.09 7.85 -2.47
CA GLU A 109 -6.23 6.87 -3.14
C GLU A 109 -4.89 7.50 -3.58
N LEU A 110 -4.93 8.71 -4.13
CA LEU A 110 -3.74 9.47 -4.51
C LEU A 110 -2.84 9.76 -3.30
N GLN A 111 -3.44 10.20 -2.20
CA GLN A 111 -2.70 10.51 -0.99
C GLN A 111 -2.03 9.26 -0.40
N VAL A 112 -2.72 8.12 -0.42
CA VAL A 112 -2.13 6.83 -0.02
C VAL A 112 -0.99 6.46 -0.97
N PHE A 113 -1.22 6.48 -2.28
CA PHE A 113 -0.20 6.11 -3.27
C PHE A 113 1.06 6.97 -3.14
N LEU A 114 0.92 8.30 -3.11
CA LEU A 114 2.06 9.22 -3.00
C LEU A 114 2.73 9.21 -1.62
N GLY A 115 2.02 8.78 -0.57
CA GLY A 115 2.55 8.63 0.78
C GLY A 115 3.24 7.30 1.01
N GLU A 116 2.86 6.25 0.29
CA GLU A 116 3.39 4.90 0.45
C GLU A 116 4.48 4.56 -0.55
N LYS A 117 4.35 5.02 -1.80
CA LYS A 117 5.25 4.73 -2.92
C LYS A 117 6.25 5.85 -3.14
N ARG A 118 7.49 5.50 -3.47
CA ARG A 118 8.51 6.48 -3.88
C ARG A 118 8.36 6.80 -5.37
N ILE A 119 8.60 8.05 -5.74
CA ILE A 119 8.67 8.47 -7.14
C ILE A 119 10.05 9.11 -7.31
N THR A 120 10.87 8.49 -8.15
CA THR A 120 12.28 8.83 -8.29
C THR A 120 12.57 9.19 -9.74
N GLY A 121 13.10 10.40 -9.95
CA GLY A 121 13.56 10.84 -11.26
C GLY A 121 14.98 10.36 -11.50
N ILE A 122 15.21 9.68 -12.63
CA ILE A 122 16.53 9.26 -13.07
C ILE A 122 17.02 10.26 -14.11
N LYS A 123 18.11 10.98 -13.78
CA LYS A 123 18.64 12.08 -14.59
C LYS A 123 17.63 13.22 -14.84
N THR A 124 16.61 13.32 -13.99
CA THR A 124 15.60 14.37 -14.01
C THR A 124 15.11 14.65 -12.59
N SER A 125 14.65 15.87 -12.33
CA SER A 125 13.98 16.21 -11.08
C SER A 125 12.49 15.89 -11.16
N ILE A 126 11.89 15.57 -10.01
CA ILE A 126 10.45 15.35 -9.90
C ILE A 126 9.83 16.56 -9.22
N ASP A 127 9.08 17.36 -9.98
CA ASP A 127 8.26 18.43 -9.45
C ASP A 127 6.90 17.90 -8.96
N THR A 128 6.14 18.76 -8.27
CA THR A 128 4.82 18.40 -7.72
C THR A 128 3.86 17.94 -8.82
N THR A 129 3.86 18.59 -9.98
CA THR A 129 2.98 18.26 -11.11
C THR A 129 3.27 16.86 -11.61
N THR A 130 4.53 16.56 -11.96
CA THR A 130 4.93 15.22 -12.41
C THR A 130 4.59 14.17 -11.37
N ARG A 131 4.87 14.45 -10.09
CA ARG A 131 4.56 13.53 -8.99
C ARG A 131 3.07 13.18 -8.93
N VAL A 132 2.20 14.18 -9.02
CA VAL A 132 0.74 14.00 -8.97
C VAL A 132 0.23 13.26 -10.21
N LEU A 133 0.75 13.60 -11.40
CA LEU A 133 0.36 12.94 -12.65
C LEU A 133 0.78 11.47 -12.68
N VAL A 134 1.96 11.14 -12.16
CA VAL A 134 2.40 9.74 -11.97
C VAL A 134 1.46 8.98 -11.04
N GLY A 135 1.05 9.59 -9.93
CA GLY A 135 0.08 8.98 -9.02
C GLY A 135 -1.29 8.79 -9.66
N ALA A 136 -1.77 9.79 -10.41
CA ALA A 136 -3.05 9.74 -11.10
C ALA A 136 -3.06 8.65 -12.17
N SER A 137 -2.01 8.54 -12.98
CA SER A 137 -1.93 7.51 -14.02
C SER A 137 -1.88 6.09 -13.45
N ALA A 138 -1.32 5.91 -12.25
CA ALA A 138 -1.34 4.63 -11.55
C ALA A 138 -2.74 4.27 -10.99
N ILE A 139 -3.54 5.27 -10.60
CA ILE A 139 -4.86 5.06 -9.97
C ILE A 139 -5.96 4.85 -11.00
N ILE A 140 -5.96 5.61 -12.09
CA ILE A 140 -7.04 5.59 -13.09
C ILE A 140 -7.40 4.17 -13.56
N PRO A 141 -6.44 3.28 -13.92
CA PRO A 141 -6.76 1.93 -14.39
C PRO A 141 -7.46 1.05 -13.35
N ILE A 142 -7.14 1.26 -12.07
CA ILE A 142 -7.66 0.46 -10.96
C ILE A 142 -8.85 1.11 -10.26
N PHE A 143 -9.20 2.36 -10.59
CA PHE A 143 -10.25 3.11 -9.91
C PHE A 143 -11.63 2.43 -9.98
N GLY A 144 -11.90 1.68 -11.05
CA GLY A 144 -13.12 0.88 -11.19
C GLY A 144 -13.18 -0.35 -10.26
N TYR A 145 -12.07 -0.70 -9.61
CA TYR A 145 -11.89 -1.89 -8.80
C TYR A 145 -11.42 -1.49 -7.39
N PRO A 146 -12.34 -1.18 -6.45
CA PRO A 146 -12.01 -0.69 -5.10
C PRO A 146 -11.12 -1.62 -4.26
N GLU A 147 -11.00 -2.86 -4.71
CA GLU A 147 -10.28 -3.95 -4.07
C GLU A 147 -8.83 -4.10 -4.54
N TRP A 148 -8.45 -3.35 -5.57
CA TRP A 148 -7.12 -3.42 -6.17
C TRP A 148 -6.23 -2.31 -5.60
N GLU A 149 -5.04 -2.71 -5.15
CA GLU A 149 -3.98 -1.81 -4.72
C GLU A 149 -2.63 -2.29 -5.25
N TRP A 150 -1.68 -1.36 -5.41
CA TRP A 150 -0.33 -1.67 -5.91
C TRP A 150 0.58 -2.22 -4.80
N ASP A 151 0.25 -3.37 -4.21
CA ASP A 151 0.99 -3.90 -3.05
C ASP A 151 2.43 -4.32 -3.37
N GLN A 152 2.67 -4.76 -4.60
CA GLN A 152 3.97 -5.27 -5.04
C GLN A 152 4.94 -4.18 -5.50
N ILE A 153 4.44 -2.95 -5.72
CA ILE A 153 5.25 -1.82 -6.17
C ILE A 153 5.63 -1.00 -4.95
N SER A 154 6.91 -0.69 -4.80
CA SER A 154 7.40 0.21 -3.75
C SER A 154 7.87 1.56 -4.30
N GLU A 155 8.18 1.61 -5.60
CA GLU A 155 8.84 2.74 -6.24
C GLU A 155 8.51 2.83 -7.73
N VAL A 156 8.38 4.06 -8.23
CA VAL A 156 8.17 4.39 -9.64
C VAL A 156 9.36 5.22 -10.12
N LEU A 157 9.99 4.79 -11.21
CA LEU A 157 11.13 5.47 -11.81
C LEU A 157 10.69 6.28 -13.03
N VAL A 158 11.03 7.56 -13.06
CA VAL A 158 10.71 8.49 -14.16
C VAL A 158 11.98 8.85 -14.90
N TYR A 159 11.97 8.72 -16.22
CA TYR A 159 13.08 9.05 -17.10
C TYR A 159 12.69 10.21 -18.02
N PRO A 160 13.65 11.06 -18.44
CA PRO A 160 13.37 12.22 -19.29
C PRO A 160 13.01 11.86 -20.74
N GLY A 161 13.31 10.64 -21.17
CA GLY A 161 13.11 10.18 -22.55
C GLY A 161 12.21 8.95 -22.64
N ARG A 162 11.81 8.63 -23.87
CA ARG A 162 11.07 7.40 -24.17
C ARG A 162 12.03 6.21 -24.22
N PHE A 163 11.53 5.04 -23.90
CA PHE A 163 12.25 3.79 -24.17
C PHE A 163 12.21 3.53 -25.68
N GLY A 164 13.37 3.39 -26.32
CA GLY A 164 13.45 2.89 -27.70
C GLY A 164 13.10 1.41 -27.77
N GLU A 165 12.94 0.86 -28.99
CA GLU A 165 12.57 -0.56 -29.22
C GLU A 165 13.52 -1.55 -28.54
N ASN A 166 14.78 -1.16 -28.29
CA ASN A 166 15.79 -1.97 -27.62
C ASN A 166 15.97 -1.63 -26.12
N PHE A 167 15.02 -0.93 -25.50
CA PHE A 167 15.14 -0.36 -24.14
C PHE A 167 16.33 0.59 -23.95
N ASN A 168 16.92 1.06 -25.06
CA ASN A 168 17.93 2.12 -25.04
C ASN A 168 17.26 3.48 -24.87
N PHE A 169 17.92 4.35 -24.11
CA PHE A 169 17.51 5.74 -23.97
C PHE A 169 18.10 6.50 -25.15
N ASP A 170 17.27 6.78 -26.16
CA ASP A 170 17.66 7.71 -27.21
C ASP A 170 17.72 9.11 -26.58
N ALA A 171 18.94 9.54 -26.30
CA ALA A 171 19.24 10.92 -25.95
C ALA A 171 18.99 11.76 -27.21
N GLY A 172 17.72 12.13 -27.43
CA GLY A 172 17.36 13.14 -28.43
C GLY A 172 18.04 14.46 -28.06
N GLY A 173 18.80 14.99 -29.02
CA GLY A 173 19.71 16.15 -28.91
C GLY A 173 19.09 17.44 -28.43
#